data_AF-A0A5C8MN75-F1
#
_entry.id   AF-A0A5C8MN75-F1
#
_cell.length_a   1.000
_cell.length_b   1.000
_cell.length_c   1.000
_cell.angle_alpha   90.00
_cell.angle_beta   90.00
_cell.angle_gamma   90.00
#
_symmetry.space_group_name_H-M   'P 1'
#
loop_
_entity.id
_entity.type
_entity.pdbx_description
1 polymer ?
#
loop_
_entity_poly.entity_id
_entity_poly.type
_entity_poly.pdbx_seq_one_letter_code
_entity_poly.pdbx_strand_id
1 'polypeptide(L)' 'CHGQNYEGGAGPALKGVGQRLSVDEIKNVIQNGRGAMPGGLVPPDKADEMAKWLSKLK' A
#
# COMPACT_ATOMS: atom_id res chain seq x y z
N CYS A 1 -7.23 -6.83 -4.38
CA CYS A 1 -6.04 -7.59 -4.81
C CYS A 1 -5.25 -8.22 -3.66
N HIS A 2 -5.15 -7.58 -2.49
CA HIS A 2 -4.22 -7.97 -1.43
C HIS A 2 -4.81 -8.89 -0.35
N GLY A 3 -5.86 -9.66 -0.67
CA GLY A 3 -6.58 -10.49 0.30
C GLY A 3 -7.59 -9.70 1.14
N GLN A 4 -8.54 -10.40 1.77
CA GLN A 4 -9.59 -9.80 2.59
C GLN A 4 -9.04 -9.24 3.91
N ASN A 5 -8.01 -9.89 4.45
CA ASN A 5 -7.32 -9.53 5.68
C ASN A 5 -5.90 -9.01 5.41
N TYR A 6 -5.63 -8.53 4.20
CA TYR A 6 -4.33 -7.98 3.78
C TYR A 6 -3.17 -8.99 3.80
N GLU A 7 -3.51 -10.28 3.85
CA GLU A 7 -2.61 -11.43 3.85
C GLU A 7 -1.97 -11.72 2.48
N GLY A 8 -2.44 -11.03 1.43
CA GLY A 8 -2.02 -11.27 0.06
C GLY A 8 -3.01 -12.14 -0.72
N GLY A 9 -2.85 -12.16 -2.04
CA GLY A 9 -3.69 -12.88 -2.98
C GLY A 9 -3.17 -12.65 -4.39
N ALA A 10 -3.95 -11.96 -5.22
CA ALA A 10 -3.48 -11.49 -6.53
C ALA A 10 -2.36 -10.45 -6.43
N GLY A 11 -2.33 -9.68 -5.34
CA GLY A 11 -1.24 -8.78 -4.97
C GLY A 11 -0.50 -9.29 -3.72
N PRO A 12 0.70 -8.76 -3.43
CA PRO A 12 1.50 -9.17 -2.27
C PRO A 12 0.80 -8.85 -0.94
N ALA A 13 1.21 -9.53 0.14
CA ALA A 13 0.74 -9.22 1.49
C ALA A 13 1.09 -7.78 1.88
N LEU A 14 0.10 -7.03 2.41
CA LEU A 14 0.32 -5.67 2.95
C LEU A 14 0.62 -5.69 4.45
N LYS A 15 0.30 -6.80 5.14
CA LYS A 15 0.77 -7.04 6.51
C LYS A 15 2.29 -6.92 6.60
N GLY A 16 2.77 -6.17 7.57
CA GLY A 16 4.20 -5.87 7.76
C GLY A 16 4.84 -5.07 6.62
N VAL A 17 4.08 -4.41 5.74
CA VAL A 17 4.67 -3.61 4.64
C VAL A 17 5.54 -2.47 5.16
N GLY A 18 5.21 -1.88 6.31
CA GLY A 18 6.02 -0.85 6.95
C GLY A 18 7.39 -1.31 7.46
N GLN A 19 7.66 -2.62 7.51
CA GLN A 19 8.99 -3.16 7.79
C GLN A 19 9.87 -3.22 6.53
N ARG A 20 9.25 -3.17 5.35
CA ARG A 20 9.90 -3.34 4.04
C ARG A 20 9.99 -2.03 3.26
N LEU A 21 9.03 -1.13 3.48
CA LEU A 21 8.91 0.16 2.81
C LEU A 21 8.66 1.26 3.84
N SER A 22 9.26 2.41 3.59
CA SER A 22 8.95 3.66 4.30
C SER A 22 7.55 4.18 3.94
N VAL A 23 7.03 5.11 4.74
CA VAL A 23 5.73 5.75 4.48
C VAL A 23 5.71 6.45 3.12
N ASP A 24 6.81 7.11 2.74
CA ASP A 24 6.91 7.83 1.47
C ASP A 24 6.94 6.86 0.27
N GLU A 25 7.63 5.73 0.41
CA GLU A 25 7.61 4.67 -0.61
C GLU A 25 6.23 4.04 -0.75
N ILE A 26 5.53 3.80 0.36
CA ILE A 26 4.16 3.29 0.34
C ILE A 26 3.23 4.30 -0.36
N LYS A 27 3.34 5.59 -0.03
CA LYS A 27 2.57 6.66 -0.68
C LYS A 27 2.85 6.70 -2.19
N ASN A 28 4.11 6.61 -2.59
CA ASN A 28 4.52 6.60 -3.99
C ASN A 28 3.90 5.42 -4.73
N VAL A 29 3.93 4.21 -4.16
CA VAL A 29 3.30 3.01 -4.74
C VAL A 29 1.78 3.16 -4.85
N ILE A 30 1.12 3.77 -3.86
CA ILE A 30 -0.32 4.03 -3.91
C ILE A 30 -0.68 5.00 -5.04
N GLN A 31 0.10 6.06 -5.20
CA GLN A 31 -0.19 7.12 -6.18
C GLN A 31 0.20 6.71 -7.60
N ASN A 32 1.38 6.11 -7.78
CA ASN A 32 1.97 5.84 -9.09
C ASN A 32 1.86 4.37 -9.51
N GLY A 33 1.45 3.49 -8.60
CA GLY A 33 1.43 2.04 -8.84
C GLY A 33 2.82 1.42 -8.72
N ARG A 34 2.87 0.09 -8.87
CA ARG A 34 4.12 -0.68 -8.91
C ARG A 34 3.90 -2.02 -9.60
N GLY A 35 4.65 -2.27 -10.67
CA GLY A 35 4.50 -3.48 -11.47
C GLY A 35 3.08 -3.60 -12.02
N ALA A 36 2.37 -4.66 -11.64
CA ALA A 36 0.99 -4.88 -12.04
C ALA A 36 -0.05 -4.11 -11.19
N MET A 37 0.36 -3.46 -10.09
CA MET A 37 -0.53 -2.61 -9.31
C MET A 37 -0.68 -1.26 -10.02
N PRO A 38 -1.88 -0.86 -10.47
CA PRO A 38 -2.10 0.45 -11.07
C PRO A 38 -2.02 1.55 -10.01
N GLY A 39 -1.57 2.73 -10.42
CA GLY A 39 -1.61 3.94 -9.60
C GLY A 39 -2.98 4.60 -9.56
N GLY A 40 -3.12 5.64 -8.73
CA GLY A 40 -4.33 6.46 -8.67
C GLY A 40 -5.56 5.77 -8.08
N LEU A 41 -5.39 4.61 -7.44
CA LEU A 41 -6.50 3.87 -6.80
C LEU A 41 -7.00 4.53 -5.52
N VAL A 42 -6.16 5.36 -4.88
CA VAL A 42 -6.51 6.14 -3.70
C VAL A 42 -6.43 7.62 -4.07
N PRO A 43 -7.43 8.43 -3.70
CA PRO A 43 -7.39 9.88 -3.89
C PRO A 43 -6.09 10.49 -3.33
N PRO A 44 -5.47 11.46 -4.04
CA PRO A 44 -4.18 12.03 -3.63
C PRO A 44 -4.17 12.63 -2.22
N ASP A 45 -5.28 13.22 -1.79
CA ASP A 45 -5.51 13.80 -0.47
C ASP A 45 -5.61 12.74 0.65
N LYS A 46 -5.92 11.49 0.29
CA LYS A 46 -5.99 10.34 1.20
C LYS A 46 -4.75 9.45 1.18
N ALA A 47 -3.85 9.64 0.22
CA ALA A 47 -2.67 8.81 0.06
C ALA A 47 -1.75 8.85 1.30
N ASP A 48 -1.60 10.02 1.94
CA ASP A 48 -0.79 10.18 3.16
C ASP A 48 -1.36 9.42 4.35
N GLU A 49 -2.68 9.51 4.56
CA GLU A 49 -3.38 8.82 5.64
C GLU A 49 -3.30 7.30 5.45
N MET A 50 -3.54 6.84 4.22
CA MET A 50 -3.46 5.42 3.85
C MET A 50 -2.05 4.87 4.01
N ALA A 51 -1.03 5.60 3.57
CA ALA A 51 0.37 5.17 3.70
C ALA A 51 0.80 5.03 5.17
N LYS A 52 0.39 5.98 6.03
CA LYS A 52 0.63 5.94 7.48
C LYS A 52 -0.10 4.79 8.17
N TRP A 53 -1.30 4.45 7.71
CA TRP A 53 -2.04 3.31 8.25
C TRP A 53 -1.39 1.99 7.83
N LEU A 54 -1.03 1.84 6.55
CA LEU A 54 -0.35 0.65 6.02
C LEU A 54 1.02 0.42 6.66
N SER A 55 1.79 1.47 6.95
CA SER A 55 3.10 1.31 7.60
C SER A 55 3.00 0.72 9.02
N LYS A 56 1.84 0.83 9.68
CA LYS A 56 1.57 0.28 11.01
C LYS A 56 0.83 -1.07 10.95
N LEU A 57 0.42 -1.50 9.77
CA LEU A 57 -0.35 -2.73 9.58
C LEU A 57 0.54 -3.95 9.83
N LYS A 58 0.16 -4.78 10.80
CA LYS A 58 0.89 -5.99 11.22
C LYS A 58 0.27 -7.25 10.62
#